data_AF-A0AAE1HQ53-F1
#
_entry.id   AF-A0AAE1HQ53-F1
#
_cell.length_a   1.000
_cell.length_b   1.000
_cell.length_c   1.000
_cell.angle_alpha   90.00
_cell.angle_beta   90.00
_cell.angle_gamma   90.00
#
_symmetry.space_group_name_H-M   'P 1'
#
loop_
_entity.id
_entity.type
_entity.pdbx_description
1 polymer ?
#
loop_
_entity_poly.entity_id
_entity_poly.type
_entity_poly.pdbx_seq_one_letter_code
_entity_poly.pdbx_strand_id
1 'polypeptide(L)'
;MAFLYRINIRNETLELECLLALVLAACALSLQQRVDAVPIYDFILKAPDSASVMPEDNACYKDEGGVEELCQRCAKLTKSNVVYPMCCEDHDAAREWCFSYVNFHGRQ
;
A
#
# COMPACT_ATOMS: atom_id res chain seq x y z
N MET A 1 -4.90 -58.81 -9.38
CA MET A 1 -5.31 -57.86 -8.31
C MET A 1 -4.38 -56.65 -8.15
N ALA A 2 -3.13 -56.65 -8.66
CA ALA A 2 -2.21 -55.51 -8.53
C ALA A 2 -2.59 -54.24 -9.35
N PHE A 3 -3.39 -54.40 -10.41
CA PHE A 3 -3.80 -53.29 -11.28
C PHE A 3 -4.82 -52.34 -10.63
N LEU A 4 -5.78 -52.85 -9.85
CA LEU A 4 -6.77 -52.03 -9.16
C LEU A 4 -6.14 -51.24 -8.02
N TYR A 5 -5.14 -51.81 -7.33
CA TYR A 5 -4.40 -51.13 -6.27
C TYR A 5 -3.58 -49.94 -6.78
N ARG A 6 -2.97 -50.05 -7.98
CA ARG A 6 -2.26 -48.93 -8.62
C ARG A 6 -3.17 -47.83 -9.16
N ILE A 7 -4.40 -48.15 -9.58
CA ILE A 7 -5.39 -47.14 -9.96
C ILE A 7 -5.92 -46.42 -8.71
N ASN A 8 -6.16 -47.15 -7.62
CA ASN A 8 -6.62 -46.59 -6.35
C ASN A 8 -5.56 -45.65 -5.73
N ILE A 9 -4.29 -46.08 -5.65
CA ILE A 9 -3.18 -45.22 -5.18
C ILE A 9 -3.02 -43.97 -6.05
N ARG A 10 -3.11 -44.11 -7.38
CA ARG A 10 -2.96 -42.97 -8.30
C ARG A 10 -4.15 -42.00 -8.21
N ASN A 11 -5.34 -42.48 -7.83
CA ASN A 11 -6.54 -41.67 -7.58
C ASN A 11 -6.42 -40.91 -6.24
N GLU A 12 -5.94 -41.56 -5.17
CA GLU A 12 -5.68 -40.93 -3.86
C GLU A 12 -4.56 -39.88 -3.91
N THR A 13 -3.52 -40.08 -4.72
CA THR A 13 -2.46 -39.07 -4.94
C THR A 13 -2.95 -37.88 -5.76
N LEU A 14 -3.90 -38.09 -6.68
CA LEU A 14 -4.48 -37.02 -7.51
C LEU A 14 -5.35 -36.07 -6.69
N GLU A 15 -6.11 -36.61 -5.74
CA GLU A 15 -6.90 -35.85 -4.77
C GLU A 15 -6.00 -34.97 -3.88
N LEU A 16 -4.85 -35.50 -3.44
CA LEU A 16 -3.93 -34.76 -2.57
C LEU A 16 -3.25 -33.58 -3.29
N GLU A 17 -2.84 -33.75 -4.54
CA GLU A 17 -2.25 -32.67 -5.35
C GLU A 17 -3.28 -31.59 -5.69
N CYS A 18 -4.52 -31.98 -5.98
CA CYS A 18 -5.63 -31.04 -6.19
C CYS A 18 -5.93 -30.24 -4.91
N LEU A 19 -5.98 -30.89 -3.74
CA LEU A 19 -6.19 -30.21 -2.46
C LEU A 19 -5.04 -29.24 -2.16
N LEU A 20 -3.80 -29.64 -2.40
CA LEU A 20 -2.63 -28.76 -2.22
C LEU A 20 -2.69 -27.55 -3.17
N ALA A 21 -3.04 -27.75 -4.44
CA ALA A 21 -3.20 -26.67 -5.40
C ALA A 21 -4.33 -25.70 -5.03
N LEU A 22 -5.47 -26.21 -4.56
CA LEU A 22 -6.59 -25.38 -4.07
C LEU A 22 -6.21 -24.57 -2.83
N VAL A 23 -5.46 -25.16 -1.90
CA VAL A 23 -4.96 -24.46 -0.69
C VAL A 23 -3.95 -23.36 -1.07
N LEU A 24 -3.02 -23.64 -1.99
CA LEU A 24 -2.06 -22.65 -2.47
C LEU A 24 -2.74 -21.50 -3.24
N ALA A 25 -3.73 -21.80 -4.08
CA ALA A 25 -4.52 -20.78 -4.77
C ALA A 25 -5.30 -19.90 -3.77
N ALA A 26 -5.97 -20.50 -2.77
CA ALA A 26 -6.68 -19.76 -1.73
C ALA A 26 -5.76 -18.89 -0.87
N CYS A 27 -4.55 -19.38 -0.53
CA CYS A 27 -3.52 -18.60 0.16
C CYS A 27 -3.05 -17.41 -0.68
N ALA A 28 -2.83 -17.59 -1.99
CA ALA A 28 -2.44 -16.50 -2.88
C ALA A 28 -3.52 -15.40 -2.92
N LEU A 29 -4.80 -15.77 -3.10
CA LEU A 29 -5.91 -14.80 -3.07
C LEU A 29 -6.01 -14.05 -1.74
N SER A 30 -5.78 -14.74 -0.62
CA SER A 30 -5.82 -14.12 0.72
C SER A 30 -4.69 -13.11 0.95
N LEU A 31 -3.54 -13.30 0.31
CA LEU A 31 -2.41 -12.37 0.39
C LEU A 31 -2.61 -11.13 -0.48
N GLN A 32 -3.40 -11.22 -1.56
CA GLN A 32 -3.70 -10.07 -2.43
C GLN A 32 -4.65 -9.07 -1.76
N GLN A 33 -5.53 -9.50 -0.86
CA GLN A 33 -6.47 -8.59 -0.18
C GLN A 33 -5.84 -7.71 0.92
N ARG A 34 -4.54 -7.85 1.23
CA ARG A 34 -3.86 -7.03 2.27
C ARG A 34 -3.05 -5.84 1.73
N VAL A 35 -2.93 -5.68 0.42
CA VAL A 35 -2.09 -4.62 -0.17
C VAL A 35 -2.90 -3.39 -0.60
N ASP A 36 -4.20 -3.55 -0.82
CA ASP A 36 -5.07 -2.47 -1.26
C ASP A 36 -6.08 -2.07 -0.18
N ALA A 37 -6.07 -0.78 0.17
CA ALA A 37 -7.02 -0.07 1.02
C ALA A 37 -6.83 -0.13 2.55
N VAL A 38 -5.70 0.39 3.05
CA VAL A 38 -5.69 1.47 4.05
C VAL A 38 -4.38 2.24 3.85
N PRO A 39 -4.42 3.55 3.59
CA PRO A 39 -3.19 4.33 3.61
C PRO A 39 -2.58 4.38 5.03
N ILE A 40 -1.33 3.93 5.18
CA ILE A 40 -0.56 4.02 6.44
C ILE A 40 -0.55 5.45 7.02
N TYR A 41 -0.71 6.47 6.18
CA TYR A 41 -0.73 7.87 6.62
C TYR A 41 -1.91 8.20 7.55
N ASP A 42 -3.07 7.55 7.43
CA ASP A 42 -4.22 7.81 8.31
C ASP A 42 -3.93 7.34 9.75
N PHE A 43 -3.21 6.22 9.88
CA PHE A 43 -2.81 5.67 11.18
C PHE A 43 -1.70 6.50 11.84
N ILE A 44 -0.72 6.98 11.06
CA ILE A 44 0.41 7.77 11.58
C ILE A 44 -0.01 9.20 11.95
N LEU A 45 -0.91 9.85 11.19
CA LEU A 45 -1.44 11.18 11.57
C LEU A 45 -2.29 11.13 12.84
N LYS A 46 -2.85 9.97 13.19
CA LYS A 46 -3.69 9.80 14.37
C LYS A 46 -2.94 9.31 15.60
N ALA A 47 -1.63 9.08 15.51
CA ALA A 47 -0.78 8.78 16.67
C ALA A 47 -0.34 10.09 17.35
N PRO A 48 -0.84 10.41 18.55
CA PRO A 48 -0.47 11.62 19.26
C PRO A 48 0.73 11.33 20.17
N ASP A 49 1.92 11.10 19.60
CA ASP A 49 3.14 10.93 20.40
C ASP A 49 4.41 11.38 19.66
N SER A 50 4.40 12.60 19.16
CA SER A 50 5.57 13.47 19.36
C SER A 50 5.11 14.93 19.37
N ALA A 51 5.15 15.51 20.56
CA ALA A 51 4.90 16.92 20.78
C ALA A 51 5.96 17.76 20.07
N SER A 52 5.65 18.14 18.84
CA SER A 52 6.17 19.36 18.21
C SER A 52 5.06 19.88 17.32
N VAL A 53 4.31 20.83 17.90
CA VAL A 53 3.57 21.91 17.25
C VAL A 53 3.14 21.57 15.83
N MET A 54 1.89 21.12 15.65
CA MET A 54 1.24 21.21 14.36
C MET A 54 1.16 22.71 14.05
N PRO A 55 1.90 23.25 13.07
CA PRO A 55 1.85 24.67 12.82
C PRO A 55 0.44 24.98 12.31
N GLU A 56 -0.19 25.96 12.94
CA GLU A 56 -1.54 26.47 12.65
C GLU A 56 -1.67 27.03 11.21
N ASP A 57 -0.61 26.91 10.38
CA ASP A 57 -0.41 27.55 9.09
C ASP A 57 0.16 26.62 7.99
N ASN A 58 -0.07 25.30 8.03
CA ASN A 58 0.34 24.44 6.91
C ASN A 58 -0.62 24.55 5.71
N ALA A 59 -0.09 24.45 4.49
CA ALA A 59 -0.88 24.68 3.26
C ALA A 59 -1.88 23.54 2.97
N CYS A 60 -1.71 22.39 3.61
CA CYS A 60 -2.59 21.23 3.43
C CYS A 60 -3.96 21.39 4.09
N TYR A 61 -4.09 22.14 5.19
CA TYR A 61 -5.39 22.38 5.85
C TYR A 61 -6.13 23.62 5.33
N LYS A 62 -5.46 24.45 4.52
CA LYS A 62 -6.04 25.71 4.03
C LYS A 62 -6.91 25.57 2.76
N ASP A 63 -7.06 24.35 2.23
CA ASP A 63 -7.83 24.06 0.99
C ASP A 63 -7.43 24.97 -0.21
N GLU A 64 -6.22 25.52 -0.16
CA GLU A 64 -5.69 26.39 -1.20
C GLU A 64 -5.05 25.52 -2.30
N GLY A 65 -5.75 25.37 -3.42
CA GLY A 65 -5.15 24.94 -4.68
C GLY A 65 -4.73 23.46 -4.77
N GLY A 66 -5.36 22.56 -4.02
CA GLY A 66 -5.12 21.11 -4.15
C GLY A 66 -3.76 20.65 -3.62
N VAL A 67 -3.13 21.44 -2.74
CA VAL A 67 -1.84 21.09 -2.11
C VAL A 67 -1.95 19.79 -1.31
N GLU A 68 -3.06 19.58 -0.60
CA GLU A 68 -3.31 18.32 0.11
C GLU A 68 -3.27 17.12 -0.85
N GLU A 69 -4.02 17.18 -1.96
CA GLU A 69 -4.06 16.10 -2.97
C GLU A 69 -2.66 15.82 -3.53
N LEU A 70 -1.90 16.87 -3.85
CA LEU A 70 -0.52 16.75 -4.33
C LEU A 70 0.36 16.03 -3.31
N CYS A 71 0.35 16.46 -2.05
CA CYS A 71 1.18 15.90 -1.00
C CYS A 71 0.77 14.45 -0.67
N GLN A 72 -0.54 14.14 -0.64
CA GLN A 72 -1.04 12.77 -0.47
C GLN A 72 -0.56 11.85 -1.60
N ARG A 73 -0.67 12.31 -2.86
CA ARG A 73 -0.26 11.54 -4.04
C ARG A 73 1.25 11.35 -4.10
N CYS A 74 2.02 12.36 -3.72
CA CYS A 74 3.47 12.30 -3.63
C CYS A 74 3.94 11.30 -2.57
N ALA A 75 3.35 11.34 -1.36
CA ALA A 75 3.64 10.38 -0.30
C ALA A 75 3.32 8.93 -0.71
N LYS A 76 2.21 8.74 -1.45
CA LYS A 76 1.84 7.42 -1.99
C LYS A 76 2.86 6.87 -3.00
N LEU A 77 3.34 7.71 -3.91
CA LEU A 77 4.31 7.28 -4.94
C LEU A 77 5.70 7.03 -4.38
N THR A 78 6.13 7.82 -3.39
CA THR A 78 7.45 7.70 -2.75
C THR A 78 7.50 6.61 -1.69
N LYS A 79 6.33 6.19 -1.18
CA LYS A 79 6.20 5.24 -0.06
C LYS A 79 6.96 5.67 1.19
N SER A 80 7.18 6.99 1.35
CA SER A 80 7.87 7.59 2.49
C SER A 80 6.88 8.34 3.37
N ASN A 81 6.95 8.09 4.67
CA ASN A 81 6.11 8.75 5.68
C ASN A 81 6.57 10.19 6.01
N VAL A 82 7.80 10.57 5.62
CA VAL A 82 8.36 11.91 5.88
C VAL A 82 7.94 12.91 4.81
N VAL A 83 7.62 12.45 3.60
CA VAL A 83 7.33 13.31 2.45
C VAL A 83 6.04 14.13 2.65
N TYR A 84 5.02 13.57 3.28
CA TYR A 84 3.76 14.25 3.51
C TYR A 84 3.90 15.52 4.38
N PRO A 85 4.42 15.45 5.63
CA PRO A 85 4.59 16.64 6.45
C PRO A 85 5.57 17.66 5.82
N MET A 86 6.66 17.19 5.20
CA MET A 86 7.60 18.09 4.50
C MET A 86 6.94 18.85 3.35
N CYS A 87 6.06 18.20 2.58
CA CYS A 87 5.33 18.83 1.48
C CYS A 87 4.30 19.86 1.97
N CYS A 88 3.61 19.55 3.07
CA CYS A 88 2.64 20.45 3.69
C CYS A 88 3.28 21.72 4.27
N GLU A 89 4.49 21.59 4.83
CA GLU A 89 5.28 22.71 5.36
C GLU A 89 6.18 23.39 4.31
N ASP A 90 6.24 22.84 3.09
CA ASP A 90 7.20 23.22 2.04
C ASP A 90 8.66 23.22 2.50
N HIS A 91 9.00 22.28 3.38
CA HIS A 91 10.37 22.09 3.86
C HIS A 91 11.27 21.65 2.69
N ASP A 92 12.45 22.26 2.54
CA ASP A 92 13.41 21.98 1.45
C ASP A 92 12.82 22.03 0.03
N ALA A 93 11.84 22.91 -0.22
CA ALA A 93 11.11 22.97 -1.50
C ALA A 93 10.47 21.62 -1.89
N ALA A 94 10.10 20.81 -0.89
CA ALA A 94 9.48 19.51 -1.08
C ALA A 94 8.18 19.59 -1.88
N ARG A 95 7.47 20.73 -1.87
CA ARG A 95 6.24 20.90 -2.66
C ARG A 95 6.52 20.95 -4.15
N GLU A 96 7.54 21.70 -4.58
CA GLU A 96 7.96 21.76 -5.98
C GLU A 96 8.52 20.41 -6.45
N TRP A 97 9.31 19.75 -5.58
CA TRP A 97 9.79 18.40 -5.84
C TRP A 97 8.63 17.42 -6.02
N CYS A 98 7.63 17.45 -5.13
CA CYS A 98 6.44 16.62 -5.22
C CYS A 98 5.63 16.90 -6.48
N PHE A 99 5.47 18.15 -6.88
CA PHE A 99 4.83 18.51 -8.14
C PHE A 99 5.53 17.86 -9.33
N SER A 100 6.85 18.00 -9.41
CA SER A 100 7.66 17.38 -10.47
C SER A 100 7.56 15.85 -10.41
N TYR A 101 7.78 15.26 -9.24
CA TYR A 101 7.79 13.82 -9.03
C TYR A 101 6.45 13.16 -9.39
N VAL A 102 5.32 13.74 -8.95
CA VAL A 102 3.97 13.26 -9.30
C VAL A 102 3.70 13.41 -10.79
N ASN A 103 4.15 14.49 -11.43
CA ASN A 103 3.96 14.67 -12.88
C ASN A 103 4.78 13.67 -13.72
N PHE A 104 5.96 13.26 -13.26
CA PHE A 104 6.77 12.25 -13.93
C PHE A 104 6.30 10.81 -13.64
N HIS A 105 5.93 10.50 -12.40
CA HIS A 105 5.60 9.14 -11.96
C HIS A 105 4.10 8.81 -11.95
N GLY A 106 3.20 9.80 -11.97
CA GLY A 106 1.75 9.63 -11.82
C GLY A 106 0.98 9.18 -13.07
N ARG A 107 1.66 8.63 -14.08
CA ARG A 107 1.09 8.06 -15.32
C ARG A 107 1.23 6.53 -15.44
N GLN A 108 1.50 5.83 -14.33
CA GLN A 108 1.63 4.37 -14.26
C GLN A 108 0.50 3.79 -13.39
#